data_AF-A0AAJ4W531-F1
#
_entry.id   AF-A0AAJ4W531-F1
#
_cell.length_a   1.000
_cell.length_b   1.000
_cell.length_c   1.000
_cell.angle_alpha   90.00
_cell.angle_beta   90.00
_cell.angle_gamma   90.00
#
_symmetry.space_group_name_H-M   'P 1'
#
loop_
_entity.id
_entity.type
_entity.pdbx_description
1 polymer ?
#
loop_
_entity_poly.entity_id
_entity_poly.type
_entity_poly.pdbx_seq_one_letter_code
_entity_poly.pdbx_strand_id
1 'polypeptide(L)' 'MAELFQKNRTVITKHIKNVFEEGELVEQTNVQNLHIANSDKPVKCYNLDVIISVGYRVKSIQGTKFRQWATR' A
#
# COMPACT_ATOMS: atom_id res chain seq x y z
N MET A 1 -1.96 -1.28 5.90
CA MET A 1 -1.46 -2.24 4.89
C MET A 1 -0.71 -3.44 5.48
N ALA A 2 0.34 -3.24 6.29
CA ALA A 2 1.08 -4.37 6.90
C ALA A 2 0.16 -5.29 7.73
N GLU A 3 -0.65 -4.69 8.60
CA GLU A 3 -1.67 -5.40 9.40
C GLU A 3 -2.77 -6.01 8.50
N LEU A 4 -3.34 -5.19 7.60
CA LEU A 4 -4.37 -5.60 6.64
C LEU A 4 -4.00 -6.90 5.88
N PHE A 5 -2.78 -6.97 5.36
CA PHE A 5 -2.33 -8.13 4.58
C PHE A 5 -1.58 -9.19 5.41
N GLN A 6 -1.45 -8.98 6.73
CA GLN A 6 -0.66 -9.81 7.65
C GLN A 6 0.76 -10.07 7.12
N LYS A 7 1.48 -8.99 6.78
CA LYS A 7 2.85 -9.02 6.29
C LYS A 7 3.73 -8.00 7.00
N ASN A 8 5.03 -8.31 7.03
CA ASN A 8 6.03 -7.39 7.55
C ASN A 8 6.01 -6.07 6.78
N ARG A 9 6.18 -4.97 7.51
CA ARG A 9 6.22 -3.62 6.95
C ARG A 9 7.23 -3.50 5.80
N THR A 10 8.41 -4.11 5.94
CA THR A 10 9.47 -4.11 4.91
C THR A 10 9.00 -4.70 3.58
N VAL A 11 8.19 -5.76 3.61
CA VAL A 11 7.65 -6.39 2.39
C VAL A 11 6.65 -5.47 1.71
N ILE A 12 5.78 -4.82 2.47
CA ILE A 12 4.83 -3.84 1.93
C ILE A 12 5.57 -2.65 1.31
N THR A 13 6.58 -2.09 1.99
CA THR A 13 7.38 -0.98 1.46
C THR A 13 8.07 -1.37 0.15
N LYS A 14 8.58 -2.61 0.05
CA LYS A 14 9.17 -3.12 -1.20
C LYS A 14 8.13 -3.13 -2.33
N HIS A 15 6.94 -3.66 -2.10
CA HIS A 15 5.90 -3.68 -3.13
C HIS A 15 5.48 -2.27 -3.56
N ILE A 16 5.32 -1.34 -2.63
CA ILE A 16 5.01 0.07 -2.95
C ILE A 16 6.11 0.68 -3.81
N LYS A 17 7.38 0.47 -3.46
CA LYS A 17 8.51 0.99 -4.25
C LYS A 17 8.50 0.44 -5.67
N ASN A 18 8.30 -0.87 -5.81
CA ASN A 18 8.21 -1.52 -7.12
C ASN A 18 7.07 -0.96 -7.98
N VAL A 19 5.89 -0.70 -7.38
CA VAL A 19 4.73 -0.14 -8.12
C VAL A 19 5.08 1.22 -8.75
N PHE A 20 5.83 2.06 -8.03
CA PHE A 20 6.28 3.36 -8.56
C PHE A 20 7.45 3.21 -9.54
N GLU A 21 8.40 2.32 -9.27
CA GLU A 21 9.54 2.05 -10.18
C GLU A 21 9.11 1.45 -11.52
N GLU A 22 8.07 0.61 -11.52
CA GLU A 22 7.49 0.00 -12.72
C GLU A 22 6.57 0.98 -13.48
N GLY A 23 6.31 2.17 -12.93
CA GLY A 23 5.50 3.20 -13.57
C GLY A 23 4.00 2.89 -13.60
N GLU A 24 3.53 1.92 -12.83
CA GLU A 24 2.09 1.59 -12.75
C GLU A 24 1.28 2.75 -12.17
N LEU A 25 1.86 3.47 -11.20
CA LEU A 25 1.24 4.62 -10.54
C LEU A 25 2.24 5.76 -10.41
N VAL A 26 1.72 6.99 -10.31
CA VAL A 26 2.52 8.20 -10.14
C VAL A 26 2.55 8.59 -8.65
N GLU A 27 3.74 8.62 -8.02
CA GLU A 27 3.83 8.88 -6.57
C GLU A 27 3.19 10.22 -6.14
N GLN A 28 3.32 11.27 -6.95
CA GLN A 28 2.85 12.62 -6.60
C GLN A 28 1.33 12.74 -6.41
N THR A 29 0.54 11.96 -7.15
CA THR A 29 -0.94 11.97 -7.04
C THR A 29 -1.46 10.89 -6.10
N ASN A 30 -0.63 9.90 -5.77
CA ASN A 30 -1.03 8.72 -5.03
C ASN A 30 -0.54 8.72 -3.56
N VAL A 31 0.30 9.68 -3.17
CA VAL A 31 0.86 9.80 -1.82
C VAL A 31 0.59 11.17 -1.23
N GLN A 32 0.07 11.21 -0.02
CA GLN A 32 -0.08 12.41 0.79
C GLN A 32 0.74 12.29 2.07
N ASN A 33 1.52 13.32 2.40
CA ASN A 33 2.22 13.41 3.68
C ASN A 33 1.31 14.08 4.70
N LEU A 34 0.86 13.33 5.70
CA LEU A 34 0.03 13.86 6.79
C LEU A 34 0.88 14.13 8.03
N HIS A 35 0.63 15.28 8.65
CA HIS A 35 1.16 15.61 9.97
C HIS A 35 0.20 15.07 11.03
N ILE A 36 0.64 14.05 11.77
CA ILE A 36 -0.12 13.44 12.85
C ILE A 36 0.46 13.95 14.16
N ALA A 37 -0.38 14.40 15.09
CA ALA A 37 0.04 15.02 16.36
C ALA A 37 0.98 14.16 17.22
N ASN A 38 1.01 12.85 17.01
CA ASN A 38 1.85 11.88 17.72
C ASN A 38 3.03 11.37 16.89
N SER A 39 3.40 12.03 15.80
CA SER A 39 4.53 11.63 14.95
C SER A 39 5.48 12.79 14.69
N ASP A 40 6.75 12.59 15.03
CA ASP A 40 7.81 13.57 14.78
C ASP A 40 8.10 13.77 13.28
N LYS A 41 7.60 12.86 12.42
CA LYS A 41 7.82 12.90 10.98
C LYS A 41 6.50 12.83 10.23
N PRO A 42 6.37 13.51 9.07
CA PRO A 42 5.20 13.37 8.21
C PRO A 42 5.01 11.90 7.84
N VAL A 43 3.79 11.40 7.98
CA VAL A 43 3.43 10.02 7.67
C VAL A 43 2.90 9.98 6.24
N LYS A 44 3.52 9.13 5.41
CA LYS A 44 3.02 8.84 4.05
C LYS A 44 1.72 8.05 4.14
N CYS A 45 0.64 8.64 3.67
CA CYS A 45 -0.62 7.97 3.38
C CYS A 45 -0.74 7.73 1.88
N TYR A 46 -1.27 6.56 1.53
CA TYR A 46 -1.42 6.12 0.15
C TYR A 46 -2.91 6.05 -0.17
N ASN A 47 -3.26 6.44 -1.40
CA ASN A 47 -4.63 6.34 -1.87
C ASN A 47 -5.04 4.87 -2.14
N LEU A 48 -6.30 4.69 -2.55
CA LEU A 48 -6.87 3.36 -2.77
C LEU A 48 -6.15 2.60 -3.89
N ASP A 49 -5.73 3.28 -4.96
CA ASP A 49 -5.08 2.65 -6.12
C ASP A 49 -3.77 1.94 -5.73
N VAL A 50 -2.97 2.57 -4.87
CA VAL A 50 -1.75 1.94 -4.32
C VAL A 50 -2.10 0.72 -3.47
N ILE A 51 -3.13 0.83 -2.62
CA ILE A 51 -3.56 -0.28 -1.76
C ILE A 51 -4.04 -1.46 -2.61
N ILE A 52 -4.77 -1.19 -3.70
CA ILE A 52 -5.24 -2.20 -4.65
C ILE A 52 -4.05 -2.86 -5.35
N SER A 53 -3.15 -2.09 -5.97
CA SER A 53 -1.98 -2.64 -6.68
C SER A 53 -1.12 -3.51 -5.75
N VAL A 54 -0.84 -3.04 -4.54
CA VAL A 54 -0.12 -3.82 -3.52
C VAL A 54 -0.92 -5.08 -3.14
N GLY A 55 -2.23 -4.99 -2.97
CA GLY A 55 -3.10 -6.12 -2.64
C GLY A 55 -3.07 -7.25 -3.67
N TYR A 56 -2.93 -6.92 -4.96
CA TYR A 56 -2.75 -7.94 -6.00
C TYR A 56 -1.36 -8.57 -5.99
N ARG A 57 -0.32 -7.84 -5.56
CA ARG A 57 1.08 -8.32 -5.50
C ARG A 57 1.39 -9.13 -4.24
N VAL A 58 0.65 -8.94 -3.14
CA VAL A 58 0.90 -9.63 -1.88
C VAL A 58 0.35 -11.06 -1.90
N LYS A 59 1.21 -12.03 -1.55
CA LYS A 59 0.83 -13.43 -1.35
C LYS A 59 0.49 -13.69 0.13
N SER A 60 -0.79 -13.56 0.48
CA SER A 60 -1.34 -13.96 1.79
C SER A 60 -2.80 -14.38 1.69
N ILE A 61 -3.30 -15.10 2.69
CA ILE A 61 -4.73 -15.46 2.81
C ILE A 61 -5.58 -14.18 2.82
N GLN A 62 -5.13 -13.14 3.52
CA GLN A 62 -5.79 -11.84 3.52
C GLN A 62 -5.74 -11.15 2.15
N GLY A 63 -4.62 -11.25 1.43
CA GLY A 63 -4.53 -10.76 0.05
C GLY A 63 -5.53 -11.45 -0.88
N THR A 64 -5.76 -12.75 -0.72
CA THR A 64 -6.80 -13.47 -1.48
C THR A 64 -8.20 -12.98 -1.15
N LYS A 65 -8.53 -12.79 0.13
CA LYS A 65 -9.82 -12.20 0.55
C LYS A 65 -9.99 -10.77 0.02
N PHE A 66 -8.93 -9.98 0.07
CA PHE A 66 -8.92 -8.62 -0.45
C PHE A 66 -9.20 -8.59 -1.96
N ARG A 67 -8.57 -9.47 -2.74
CA ARG A 67 -8.86 -9.60 -4.19
C ARG A 67 -10.30 -10.00 -4.47
N GLN A 68 -10.86 -10.92 -3.68
CA GLN A 68 -12.28 -11.29 -3.80
C GLN A 68 -13.21 -10.11 -3.50
N TRP A 69 -12.88 -9.29 -2.51
CA TRP A 69 -13.63 -8.06 -2.22
C TRP A 69 -13.48 -7.02 -3.34
N ALA A 70 -12.26 -6.79 -3.83
CA ALA A 70 -11.99 -5.78 -4.87
C ALA A 70 -12.59 -6.12 -6.25
N THR A 71 -12.98 -7.38 -6.48
CA THR A 71 -13.53 -7.84 -7.77
C THR A 71 -15.06 -7.97 -7.74
N ARG A 72 -15.72 -7.79 -6.59
CA ARG A 72 -17.19 -7.80 -6.46
C ARG A 72 -17.73 -6.39 -6.45
#